data_AF-A0A1N7MW09-F1
#
_entry.id   AF-A0A1N7MW09-F1
#
_cell.length_a   1.000
_cell.length_b   1.000
_cell.length_c   1.000
_cell.angle_alpha   90.00
_cell.angle_beta   90.00
_cell.angle_gamma   90.00
#
_symmetry.space_group_name_H-M   'P 1'
#
loop_
_entity.id
_entity.type
_entity.pdbx_description
1 polymer ?
#
loop_
_entity_poly.entity_id
_entity_poly.type
_entity_poly.pdbx_seq_one_letter_code
_entity_poly.pdbx_strand_id
1 'polypeptide(L)'
;MRKVKNLKGYRQRPTIYGLNTTGFLVTAIISILALLTFLGGFTIKKIIVVTLVIAVTYFTALLLTNNSTIKEWLFDEKLPEKFSDDE
;
A
#
# COMPACT_ATOMS: atom_id res chain seq x y z
N MET A 1 -5.64 -11.47 -39.00
CA MET A 1 -5.44 -12.17 -37.71
C MET A 1 -5.06 -11.15 -36.63
N ARG A 2 -5.86 -11.00 -35.57
CA ARG A 2 -5.51 -10.15 -34.42
C ARG A 2 -4.35 -10.81 -33.65
N LYS A 3 -3.20 -10.15 -33.58
CA LYS A 3 -2.05 -10.60 -32.77
C LYS A 3 -2.50 -10.67 -31.31
N VAL A 4 -2.57 -11.88 -30.75
CA VAL A 4 -2.73 -12.08 -29.30
C VAL A 4 -1.43 -11.65 -28.64
N LYS A 5 -1.44 -10.49 -27.97
CA LYS A 5 -0.28 -9.99 -27.22
C LYS A 5 -0.05 -10.90 -26.01
N ASN A 6 1.10 -11.57 -25.95
CA ASN A 6 1.49 -12.40 -24.82
C ASN A 6 1.87 -11.50 -23.64
N LEU A 7 0.96 -11.35 -22.66
CA LEU A 7 1.13 -10.51 -21.47
C LEU A 7 1.76 -11.28 -20.29
N LYS A 8 2.41 -12.42 -20.52
CA LYS A 8 3.00 -13.28 -19.46
C LYS A 8 4.01 -12.58 -18.54
N GLY A 9 4.53 -11.41 -18.91
CA GLY A 9 5.38 -10.57 -18.04
C GLY A 9 4.66 -9.42 -17.31
N TYR A 10 3.42 -9.08 -17.68
CA TYR A 10 2.60 -8.06 -17.03
C TYR A 10 1.82 -8.66 -15.86
N ARG A 11 2.51 -9.23 -14.87
CA ARG A 11 1.88 -9.48 -13.57
C ARG A 11 1.66 -8.14 -12.89
N GLN A 12 0.46 -7.57 -13.05
CA GLN A 12 0.03 -6.47 -12.19
C GLN A 12 0.13 -6.96 -10.74
N ARG A 13 0.98 -6.31 -9.94
CA ARG A 13 1.03 -6.61 -8.51
C ARG A 13 -0.37 -6.32 -7.96
N PRO A 14 -0.98 -7.26 -7.20
CA PRO A 14 -2.34 -7.07 -6.72
C PRO A 14 -2.37 -5.82 -5.83
N THR A 15 -3.23 -4.88 -6.18
CA THR A 15 -3.49 -3.67 -5.39
C THR A 15 -4.84 -3.78 -4.72
N ILE A 16 -4.91 -3.45 -3.43
CA ILE A 16 -6.13 -3.46 -2.63
C ILE A 16 -6.42 -2.00 -2.24
N TYR A 17 -7.54 -1.45 -2.71
CA TYR A 17 -7.89 -0.04 -2.53
C TYR A 17 -6.77 0.94 -2.95
N GLY A 18 -6.09 0.66 -4.07
CA GLY A 18 -4.99 1.51 -4.57
C GLY A 18 -3.67 1.38 -3.81
N LEU A 19 -3.60 0.52 -2.78
CA LEU A 19 -2.39 0.21 -2.04
C LEU A 19 -1.79 -1.12 -2.51
N ASN A 20 -0.48 -1.28 -2.40
CA ASN A 20 0.12 -2.61 -2.47
C ASN A 20 -0.28 -3.43 -1.23
N THR A 21 -0.11 -4.76 -1.26
CA THR A 21 -0.53 -5.65 -0.18
C THR A 21 0.04 -5.23 1.19
N THR A 22 1.31 -4.83 1.24
CA THR A 22 1.97 -4.39 2.48
C THR A 22 1.38 -3.08 3.02
N GLY A 23 1.17 -2.08 2.15
CA GLY A 23 0.57 -0.80 2.51
C GLY A 23 -0.88 -0.95 2.99
N PHE A 24 -1.63 -1.86 2.37
CA PHE A 24 -2.97 -2.22 2.84
C PHE A 24 -2.92 -2.87 4.24
N LEU A 25 -2.02 -3.82 4.47
CA LEU A 25 -1.88 -4.46 5.79
C LEU A 25 -1.50 -3.46 6.88
N VAL A 26 -0.54 -2.58 6.61
CA VAL A 26 -0.12 -1.55 7.57
C VAL A 26 -1.26 -0.58 7.89
N THR A 27 -1.95 -0.08 6.88
CA THR A 27 -3.09 0.83 7.08
C THR A 27 -4.25 0.15 7.81
N ALA A 28 -4.52 -1.12 7.52
CA ALA A 28 -5.54 -1.92 8.21
C ALA A 28 -5.20 -2.12 9.70
N ILE A 29 -3.97 -2.53 10.01
CA ILE A 29 -3.52 -2.73 11.40
C ILE A 29 -3.62 -1.42 12.18
N ILE A 30 -3.13 -0.31 11.63
CA ILE A 30 -3.20 1.01 12.29
C ILE A 30 -4.65 1.43 12.48
N SER A 31 -5.53 1.18 11.51
CA SER A 31 -6.95 1.48 11.63
C SER A 31 -7.61 0.68 12.76
N ILE A 32 -7.30 -0.62 12.88
CA ILE A 32 -7.81 -1.46 13.97
C ILE A 32 -7.31 -0.92 15.31
N LEU A 33 -6.01 -0.66 15.45
CA LEU A 33 -5.43 -0.11 16.68
C LEU A 33 -6.04 1.25 17.06
N ALA A 34 -6.25 2.12 16.08
CA ALA A 34 -6.88 3.42 16.30
C ALA A 34 -8.33 3.28 16.76
N LEU A 35 -9.09 2.32 16.21
CA LEU A 35 -10.46 2.03 16.64
C LEU A 35 -10.53 1.44 18.05
N LEU A 36 -9.52 0.65 18.47
CA LEU A 36 -9.47 0.12 19.85
C LEU A 36 -9.41 1.23 20.92
N THR A 37 -8.94 2.43 20.57
CA THR A 37 -8.90 3.58 21.51
C THR A 37 -10.30 4.03 21.98
N PHE A 38 -11.36 3.62 21.29
CA PHE A 38 -12.74 3.88 21.70
C PHE A 38 -13.26 2.95 22.79
N LEU A 39 -12.57 1.84 23.11
CA LEU A 39 -12.99 0.93 24.19
C LEU A 39 -13.04 1.61 25.56
N GLY A 40 -12.16 2.58 25.80
CA GLY A 40 -12.15 3.40 27.03
C GLY A 40 -13.12 4.58 27.01
N GLY A 41 -14.08 4.61 26.10
CA GLY A 41 -15.11 5.64 26.00
C GLY A 41 -15.00 6.53 24.76
N PHE A 42 -16.17 6.94 24.27
CA PHE A 42 -16.35 7.67 23.02
C PHE A 42 -16.44 9.17 23.27
N THR A 43 -15.63 9.97 22.57
CA THR A 43 -15.70 11.44 22.63
C THR A 43 -15.42 12.03 21.25
N ILE A 44 -16.04 13.18 20.94
CA ILE A 44 -15.88 13.85 19.63
C ILE A 44 -14.40 14.17 19.35
N LYS A 45 -13.65 14.58 20.38
CA LYS A 45 -12.20 14.82 20.26
C LYS A 45 -11.43 13.59 19.77
N LYS A 46 -11.72 12.41 20.34
CA LYS A 46 -11.11 11.14 19.91
C LYS A 46 -11.48 10.79 18.48
N ILE A 47 -12.72 11.04 18.06
CA ILE A 47 -13.16 10.78 16.68
C ILE A 47 -12.32 11.58 15.69
N ILE A 48 -12.16 12.89 15.93
CA ILE A 48 -11.38 13.75 15.05
C ILE A 48 -9.93 13.27 14.97
N VAL A 49 -9.32 12.94 16.12
CA VAL A 49 -7.94 12.44 16.17
C VAL A 49 -7.80 11.11 15.44
N VAL A 50 -8.66 10.14 15.70
CA VAL A 50 -8.61 8.81 15.06
C VAL A 50 -8.82 8.92 13.56
N THR A 51 -9.78 9.74 13.10
CA THR A 51 -10.01 9.98 11.67
C THR A 51 -8.79 10.60 11.00
N LEU A 52 -8.15 11.58 11.65
CA LEU A 52 -6.91 12.19 11.12
C LEU A 52 -5.78 11.17 11.03
N VAL A 53 -5.59 10.33 12.05
CA VAL A 53 -4.56 9.28 12.05
C VAL A 53 -4.78 8.29 10.91
N ILE A 54 -6.01 7.79 10.75
CA ILE A 54 -6.34 6.84 9.67
C ILE A 54 -6.15 7.49 8.30
N ALA A 55 -6.63 8.72 8.12
CA ALA A 55 -6.50 9.44 6.85
C ALA A 55 -5.03 9.67 6.48
N VAL A 56 -4.22 10.22 7.39
CA VAL A 56 -2.80 10.47 7.15
C VAL A 56 -2.05 9.17 6.84
N THR A 57 -2.35 8.09 7.58
CA THR A 57 -1.72 6.78 7.35
C THR A 57 -2.09 6.22 5.97
N TYR A 58 -3.36 6.33 5.57
CA TYR A 58 -3.80 5.88 4.26
C TYR A 58 -3.16 6.69 3.13
N PHE A 59 -3.17 8.02 3.23
CA PHE A 59 -2.59 8.88 2.20
C PHE A 59 -1.08 8.70 2.07
N THR A 60 -0.36 8.55 3.19
CA THR A 60 1.08 8.26 3.16
C THR A 60 1.36 6.91 2.50
N ALA A 61 0.60 5.87 2.84
CA ALA A 61 0.72 4.56 2.19
C ALA A 61 0.38 4.60 0.68
N LEU A 62 -0.58 5.43 0.28
CA LEU A 62 -0.97 5.62 -1.11
C LEU A 62 0.12 6.32 -1.91
N LEU A 63 0.71 7.39 -1.36
CA LEU A 63 1.84 8.08 -1.98
C LEU A 63 3.07 7.17 -2.11
N LEU A 64 3.36 6.38 -1.08
CA LEU A 64 4.43 5.37 -1.10
C LEU A 64 4.18 4.27 -2.14
N THR A 65 2.93 3.87 -2.34
CA THR A 65 2.58 2.84 -3.32
C THR A 65 2.75 3.35 -4.75
N ASN A 66 2.40 4.62 -5.00
CA ASN A 66 2.41 5.20 -6.34
C ASN A 66 3.77 5.75 -6.78
N ASN A 67 4.73 5.89 -5.87
CA ASN A 67 6.04 6.42 -6.17
C ASN A 67 7.12 5.32 -6.15
N SER A 68 7.54 4.87 -7.34
CA SER A 68 8.59 3.86 -7.51
C SER A 68 9.90 4.27 -6.85
N THR A 69 10.28 5.56 -6.94
CA THR A 69 11.52 6.10 -6.38
C THR A 69 11.55 6.01 -4.85
N ILE A 70 10.43 6.30 -4.16
CA ILE A 70 10.38 6.24 -2.69
C ILE A 70 10.34 4.78 -2.23
N LYS A 71 9.62 3.92 -2.96
CA LYS A 71 9.59 2.49 -2.67
C LYS A 71 10.98 1.86 -2.82
N GLU A 72 11.74 2.24 -3.84
CA GLU A 72 13.13 1.80 -4.05
C GLU A 72 14.06 2.31 -2.95
N TRP A 73 13.87 3.55 -2.49
CA TRP A 73 14.66 4.13 -1.39
C TRP A 73 14.36 3.51 -0.01
N LEU A 74 13.11 3.13 0.26
CA LEU A 74 12.69 2.66 1.58
C LEU A 74 12.84 1.13 1.77
N PHE A 75 12.88 0.36 0.68
CA PHE A 75 12.91 -1.11 0.73
C PHE A 75 14.20 -1.74 0.19
N ASP A 76 15.20 -0.96 -0.20
CA ASP A 76 16.62 -1.29 -0.55
C ASP A 76 16.86 -2.42 -1.58
N GLU A 77 15.85 -3.20 -1.94
CA GLU A 77 15.94 -4.26 -2.94
C GLU A 77 15.60 -3.69 -4.32
N LYS A 78 16.66 -3.29 -5.03
CA LYS A 78 16.65 -3.15 -6.47
C LYS A 78 16.46 -4.53 -7.10
N LEU A 79 15.23 -5.03 -7.12
CA LEU A 79 14.89 -6.25 -7.86
C LEU A 79 15.27 -6.01 -9.32
N PRO A 80 15.99 -6.95 -9.97
CA PRO A 80 16.44 -6.77 -11.34
C PRO A 80 15.22 -6.56 -12.26
N GLU A 81 15.25 -5.45 -13.00
CA GLU A 81 14.20 -5.07 -13.96
C GLU A 81 14.13 -6.00 -15.18
N LYS A 82 15.16 -6.81 -15.39
CA LYS A 82 15.27 -7.77 -16.49
C LYS A 82 15.35 -9.18 -15.94
N PHE A 83 14.58 -10.07 -16.55
CA PHE A 83 14.83 -11.51 -16.45
C PHE A 83 16.27 -11.78 -16.91
N SER A 84 16.99 -12.69 -16.26
CA SER A 84 18.13 -13.30 -16.95
C SER A 84 17.56 -13.93 -18.21
N ASP A 85 18.09 -13.51 -19.35
CA ASP A 85 17.96 -14.30 -20.55
C ASP A 85 18.77 -15.57 -20.23
N ASP A 86 18.10 -16.59 -19.71
CA ASP A 86 18.63 -17.94 -19.69
C ASP A 86 18.67 -18.37 -21.17
N GLU A 87 19.87 -18.30 -21.76
CA GLU A 87 20.20 -18.90 -23.06
C GLU A 87 19.78 -20.38 -23.15
#